data_AF-X1LDF6-F1
#
_entry.id   AF-X1LDF6-F1
#
_cell.length_a   1.000
_cell.length_b   1.000
_cell.length_c   1.000
_cell.angle_alpha   90.00
_cell.angle_beta   90.00
_cell.angle_gamma   90.00
#
_symmetry.space_group_name_H-M   'P 1'
#
loop_
_entity.id
_entity.type
_entity.pdbx_description
1 polymer ?
#
loop_
_entity_poly.entity_id
_entity_poly.type
_entity_poly.pdbx_seq_one_letter_code
_entity_poly.pdbx_strand_id
1 'polypeptide(L)'
;VFFYLIPFFGITPKTNLFLNTLIFGILFFAWRKLFYLLFSSRLLNKVAIVEDHSRARELAKEIISRPYLGYKLITLDIKGDLFSQIQKEKIDTLIVPNDLEENSRLTENLYQCLPARINFIDWVRAYELICEKLPVTFLAQTWFLENLKEGEKGLYDKIKRVVNDLILATLLLILTSPLWPLIALSIKLGDGGPVFYRQRANSGL
;
A
#
# COMPACT_ATOMS: atom_id res chain seq x y z
N VAL A 1 10.33 -32.98 6.28
CA VAL A 1 9.44 -34.14 6.06
C VAL A 1 9.99 -35.43 6.67
N PHE A 2 11.31 -35.69 6.59
CA PHE A 2 11.93 -36.94 7.09
C PHE A 2 11.71 -37.23 8.60
N PHE A 3 11.68 -36.21 9.45
CA PHE A 3 11.45 -36.34 10.90
C PHE A 3 10.01 -36.77 11.28
N TYR A 4 9.06 -36.70 10.36
CA TYR A 4 7.65 -37.07 10.60
C TYR A 4 7.34 -38.56 10.34
N LEU A 5 8.28 -39.28 9.71
CA LEU A 5 8.09 -40.68 9.30
C LEU A 5 8.70 -41.68 10.29
N ILE A 6 9.53 -41.22 11.24
CA ILE A 6 10.22 -42.08 12.22
C ILE A 6 9.72 -41.72 13.63
N PRO A 7 8.94 -42.59 14.31
CA PRO A 7 8.35 -42.30 15.60
C PRO A 7 9.32 -42.67 16.72
N PHE A 8 10.37 -41.86 16.93
CA PHE A 8 11.35 -42.12 18.01
C PHE A 8 11.20 -41.20 19.23
N PHE A 9 10.33 -40.18 19.15
CA PHE A 9 10.06 -39.27 20.26
C PHE A 9 8.58 -39.31 20.63
N GLY A 10 8.28 -39.59 21.90
CA GLY A 10 6.93 -39.68 22.47
C GLY A 10 6.11 -38.37 22.47
N ILE A 11 6.58 -37.35 21.76
CA ILE A 11 5.83 -36.13 21.47
C ILE A 11 5.13 -36.37 20.13
N THR A 12 3.83 -36.67 20.13
CA THR A 12 3.04 -36.96 18.92
C THR A 12 3.20 -35.87 17.85
N PRO A 13 4.02 -36.06 16.80
CA PRO A 13 4.37 -34.99 15.86
C PRO A 13 3.21 -34.64 14.94
N LYS A 14 2.37 -35.63 14.63
CA LYS A 14 1.22 -35.51 13.72
C LYS A 14 0.12 -34.62 14.31
N THR A 15 -0.13 -34.72 15.61
CA THR A 15 -1.14 -33.92 16.32
C THR A 15 -0.73 -32.44 16.34
N ASN A 16 0.53 -32.15 16.63
CA ASN A 16 1.04 -30.76 16.62
C ASN A 16 1.05 -30.15 15.22
N LEU A 17 1.38 -30.92 14.18
CA LEU A 17 1.31 -30.42 12.80
C LEU A 17 -0.13 -30.05 12.43
N PHE A 18 -1.09 -30.94 12.71
CA PHE A 18 -2.50 -30.68 12.44
C PHE A 18 -3.03 -29.46 13.20
N LEU A 19 -2.71 -29.36 14.50
CA LEU A 19 -3.08 -28.21 15.33
C LEU A 19 -2.49 -26.91 14.79
N ASN A 20 -1.20 -26.90 14.44
CA ASN A 20 -0.56 -25.72 13.86
C ASN A 20 -1.19 -25.33 12.53
N THR A 21 -1.41 -26.28 11.62
CA THR A 21 -2.07 -26.00 10.34
C THR A 21 -3.46 -25.42 10.53
N LEU A 22 -4.24 -25.96 11.46
CA LEU A 22 -5.58 -25.45 11.78
C LEU A 22 -5.52 -24.03 12.36
N ILE A 23 -4.66 -23.82 13.36
CA ILE A 23 -4.47 -22.52 14.02
C ILE A 23 -4.02 -21.47 13.02
N PHE A 24 -2.96 -21.74 12.24
CA PHE A 24 -2.46 -20.81 11.23
C PHE A 24 -3.48 -20.55 10.12
N GLY A 25 -4.27 -21.56 9.71
CA GLY A 25 -5.35 -21.37 8.74
C GLY A 25 -6.41 -20.39 9.26
N ILE A 26 -6.86 -20.58 10.50
CA ILE A 26 -7.84 -19.68 11.14
C ILE A 26 -7.24 -18.28 11.31
N LEU A 27 -6.00 -18.18 11.82
CA LEU A 27 -5.31 -16.90 12.01
C LEU A 27 -5.14 -16.15 10.68
N PHE A 28 -4.77 -16.86 9.60
CA PHE A 28 -4.59 -16.26 8.29
C PHE A 28 -5.90 -15.71 7.72
N PHE A 29 -7.00 -16.46 7.86
CA PHE A 29 -8.33 -15.99 7.46
C PHE A 29 -8.79 -14.79 8.30
N ALA A 30 -8.60 -14.86 9.62
CA ALA A 30 -8.94 -13.77 10.53
C ALA A 30 -8.12 -12.51 10.23
N TRP A 31 -6.81 -12.65 10.00
CA TRP A 31 -5.92 -11.57 9.60
C TRP A 31 -6.34 -10.96 8.26
N ARG A 32 -6.65 -11.78 7.26
CA ARG A 32 -7.14 -11.31 5.96
C ARG A 32 -8.42 -10.48 6.12
N LYS A 33 -9.35 -10.94 6.95
CA LYS A 33 -10.62 -10.24 7.21
C LYS A 33 -10.39 -8.94 7.98
N LEU A 34 -9.53 -8.96 8.99
CA LEU A 34 -9.17 -7.77 9.77
C LEU A 34 -8.48 -6.73 8.90
N PHE A 35 -7.55 -7.15 8.03
CA PHE A 35 -6.88 -6.28 7.06
C PHE A 35 -7.89 -5.65 6.10
N TYR A 36 -8.80 -6.45 5.53
CA TYR A 36 -9.87 -5.93 4.68
C TYR A 36 -10.74 -4.92 5.44
N LEU A 37 -11.19 -5.24 6.65
CA LEU A 37 -12.03 -4.33 7.45
C LEU A 37 -11.32 -3.03 7.86
N LEU A 38 -10.04 -3.10 8.24
CA LEU A 38 -9.28 -1.93 8.69
C LEU A 38 -8.86 -1.02 7.52
N PHE A 39 -8.49 -1.60 6.37
CA PHE A 39 -7.96 -0.84 5.23
C PHE A 39 -9.03 -0.49 4.17
N SER A 40 -10.11 -1.27 4.01
CA SER A 40 -11.13 -1.06 2.97
C SER A 40 -11.87 0.27 3.11
N SER A 41 -12.12 0.76 4.33
CA SER A 41 -12.94 1.96 4.54
C SER A 41 -12.15 3.24 4.84
N ARG A 42 -10.87 3.13 5.23
CA ARG A 42 -10.06 4.30 5.65
C ARG A 42 -9.18 4.89 4.55
N LEU A 43 -9.09 4.24 3.39
CA LEU A 43 -8.31 4.71 2.25
C LEU A 43 -9.18 5.03 1.03
N LEU A 44 -10.48 5.25 1.23
CA LEU A 44 -11.38 5.68 0.17
C LEU A 44 -11.05 7.11 -0.23
N ASN A 45 -10.19 7.27 -1.23
CA ASN A 45 -9.90 8.56 -1.83
C ASN A 45 -11.07 8.96 -2.72
N LYS A 46 -11.66 10.11 -2.42
CA LYS A 46 -12.72 10.68 -3.25
C LYS A 46 -12.08 11.34 -4.46
N VAL A 47 -12.39 10.78 -5.63
CA VAL A 47 -11.82 11.21 -6.91
C VAL A 47 -12.92 11.83 -7.74
N ALA A 48 -12.67 13.03 -8.25
CA ALA A 48 -13.53 13.66 -9.23
C ALA A 48 -12.81 13.80 -10.57
N ILE A 49 -13.54 13.59 -11.66
CA ILE A 49 -13.01 13.71 -13.03
C ILE A 49 -13.59 14.98 -13.66
N VAL A 50 -12.70 15.89 -14.07
CA VAL A 50 -13.04 17.11 -14.81
C VAL A 50 -12.56 16.90 -16.25
N GLU A 51 -13.23 16.03 -17.00
CA GLU A 51 -12.88 15.75 -18.40
C GLU A 51 -14.12 15.42 -19.23
N ASP A 52 -13.98 15.52 -20.55
CA ASP A 52 -15.03 15.32 -21.54
C ASP A 52 -15.66 13.91 -21.51
N HIS A 53 -16.90 13.81 -21.99
CA HIS A 53 -17.88 12.76 -21.69
C HIS A 53 -17.52 11.33 -22.14
N SER A 54 -16.56 11.17 -23.06
CA SER A 54 -16.15 9.87 -23.60
C SER A 54 -15.03 9.23 -22.79
N ARG A 55 -13.95 9.97 -22.51
CA ARG A 55 -12.78 9.51 -21.75
C ARG A 55 -13.12 9.32 -20.28
N ALA A 56 -13.72 10.33 -19.66
CA ALA A 56 -14.16 10.27 -18.26
C ALA A 56 -15.05 9.04 -17.99
N ARG A 57 -15.82 8.60 -18.98
CA ARG A 57 -16.69 7.43 -18.89
C ARG A 57 -15.93 6.11 -18.88
N GLU A 58 -14.80 6.01 -19.57
CA GLU A 58 -13.95 4.82 -19.57
C GLU A 58 -13.30 4.63 -18.20
N LEU A 59 -12.66 5.68 -17.65
CA LEU A 59 -12.12 5.61 -16.29
C LEU A 59 -13.20 5.45 -15.24
N ALA A 60 -14.36 6.11 -15.38
CA ALA A 60 -15.47 5.91 -14.46
C ALA A 60 -15.93 4.45 -14.44
N LYS A 61 -16.01 3.78 -15.60
CA LYS A 61 -16.33 2.35 -15.68
C LYS A 61 -15.29 1.49 -14.96
N GLU A 62 -14.00 1.76 -15.19
CA GLU A 62 -12.92 1.00 -14.53
C GLU A 62 -12.95 1.18 -13.01
N ILE A 63 -13.11 2.42 -12.51
CA ILE A 63 -13.23 2.71 -11.06
C ILE A 63 -14.42 1.97 -10.45
N ILE A 64 -15.59 2.00 -11.11
CA ILE A 64 -16.80 1.33 -10.63
C ILE A 64 -16.63 -0.21 -10.67
N SER A 65 -15.95 -0.74 -11.68
CA SER A 65 -15.71 -2.18 -11.82
C SER A 65 -14.73 -2.74 -10.79
N ARG A 66 -13.87 -1.89 -10.22
CA ARG A 66 -12.79 -2.27 -9.30
C ARG A 66 -12.89 -1.54 -7.94
N PRO A 67 -13.91 -1.82 -7.12
CA PRO A 67 -14.13 -1.15 -5.83
C PRO A 67 -13.01 -1.42 -4.80
N TYR A 68 -12.18 -2.45 -5.02
CA TYR A 68 -11.02 -2.75 -4.18
C TYR A 68 -9.86 -1.75 -4.32
N LEU A 69 -9.87 -0.88 -5.35
CA LEU A 69 -8.85 0.16 -5.53
C LEU A 69 -8.96 1.27 -4.48
N GLY A 70 -10.08 1.35 -3.74
CA GLY A 70 -10.26 2.39 -2.74
C GLY A 70 -10.56 3.77 -3.34
N TYR A 71 -11.13 3.84 -4.54
CA TYR A 71 -11.54 5.11 -5.14
C TYR A 71 -13.06 5.25 -5.13
N LYS A 72 -13.56 6.39 -4.66
CA LYS A 72 -14.98 6.75 -4.79
C LYS A 72 -15.11 7.85 -5.82
N LEU A 73 -15.71 7.53 -6.97
CA LEU A 73 -15.98 8.50 -8.01
C LEU A 73 -17.08 9.47 -7.59
N ILE A 74 -16.81 10.76 -7.70
CA ILE A 74 -17.78 11.85 -7.53
C ILE A 74 -17.86 12.63 -8.84
N THR A 75 -19.06 12.73 -9.39
CA THR A 75 -19.29 13.54 -10.59
C THR A 75 -19.44 15.01 -10.18
N LEU A 76 -18.60 15.87 -10.75
CA LEU A 76 -18.70 17.32 -10.58
C LEU A 76 -19.44 17.93 -11.76
N ASP A 77 -20.22 18.98 -11.49
CA ASP A 77 -20.76 19.82 -12.55
C ASP A 77 -19.73 20.91 -12.91
N ILE A 78 -19.20 20.78 -14.12
CA ILE A 78 -18.18 21.66 -14.72
C ILE A 78 -18.71 23.10 -14.91
N LYS A 79 -20.03 23.26 -15.08
CA LYS A 79 -20.65 24.58 -15.31
C LYS A 79 -20.94 25.35 -14.03
N GLY A 80 -20.97 24.64 -12.90
CA GLY A 80 -21.19 25.23 -11.58
C GLY A 80 -19.90 25.75 -10.94
N ASP A 81 -20.04 26.25 -9.71
CA ASP A 81 -18.88 26.55 -8.87
C ASP A 81 -18.25 25.23 -8.38
N LEU A 82 -17.03 24.95 -8.85
CA LEU A 82 -16.27 23.76 -8.47
C LEU A 82 -15.81 23.84 -7.01
N PHE A 83 -15.53 25.04 -6.50
CA PHE A 83 -14.98 25.22 -5.16
C PHE A 83 -15.97 24.79 -4.08
N SER A 84 -17.23 25.23 -4.18
CA SER A 84 -18.29 24.81 -3.25
C SER A 84 -18.59 23.33 -3.34
N GLN A 85 -18.57 22.72 -4.53
CA GLN A 85 -18.77 21.29 -4.70
C GLN A 85 -17.63 20.48 -4.05
N ILE A 86 -16.39 20.91 -4.21
CA ILE A 86 -15.23 20.23 -3.64
C ILE A 86 -15.22 20.31 -2.11
N GLN A 87 -15.56 21.47 -1.54
CA GLN A 87 -15.68 21.58 -0.08
C GLN A 87 -16.83 20.74 0.48
N LYS A 88 -17.99 20.74 -0.19
CA LYS A 88 -19.17 19.98 0.26
C LYS A 88 -18.92 18.48 0.21
N GLU A 89 -18.36 18.01 -0.89
CA GLU A 89 -18.12 16.58 -1.13
C GLU A 89 -16.82 16.08 -0.51
N LYS A 90 -15.93 16.96 -0.02
CA LYS A 90 -14.59 16.65 0.50
C LYS A 90 -13.78 15.82 -0.49
N ILE A 91 -13.55 16.36 -1.68
CA ILE A 91 -12.80 15.68 -2.74
C ILE A 91 -11.30 15.73 -2.40
N ASP A 92 -10.66 14.57 -2.39
CA ASP A 92 -9.23 14.44 -2.07
C ASP A 92 -8.35 14.58 -3.31
N THR A 93 -8.84 14.10 -4.47
CA THR A 93 -8.10 14.11 -5.73
C THR A 93 -8.98 14.55 -6.89
N LEU A 94 -8.46 15.48 -7.70
CA LEU A 94 -9.11 15.99 -8.90
C LEU A 94 -8.29 15.57 -10.13
N ILE A 95 -8.93 14.84 -11.04
CA ILE A 95 -8.36 14.48 -12.33
C ILE A 95 -8.68 15.62 -13.30
N VAL A 96 -7.63 16.25 -13.81
CA VAL A 96 -7.69 17.36 -14.76
C VAL A 96 -7.15 16.95 -16.13
N PRO A 97 -7.61 17.56 -17.23
CA PRO A 97 -7.07 17.29 -18.55
C PRO A 97 -5.63 17.80 -18.64
N ASN A 98 -4.80 17.12 -19.44
CA ASN A 98 -3.40 17.51 -19.65
C ASN A 98 -3.27 18.88 -20.34
N ASP A 99 -4.18 19.16 -21.28
CA ASP A 99 -4.17 20.37 -22.09
C ASP A 99 -5.21 21.36 -21.55
N LEU A 100 -4.84 22.08 -20.51
CA LEU A 100 -5.65 23.19 -19.98
C LEU A 100 -5.36 24.46 -20.79
N GLU A 101 -6.39 25.04 -21.40
CA GLU A 101 -6.25 26.35 -22.05
C GLU A 101 -6.09 27.45 -21.00
N GLU A 102 -5.07 28.30 -21.16
CA GLU A 102 -4.68 29.35 -20.20
C GLU A 102 -5.81 30.37 -19.91
N ASN A 103 -6.81 30.51 -20.79
CA ASN A 103 -7.93 31.46 -20.65
C ASN A 103 -9.31 30.78 -20.54
N SER A 104 -9.36 29.51 -20.14
CA SER A 104 -10.65 28.83 -19.95
C SER A 104 -11.24 29.13 -18.57
N ARG A 105 -12.58 29.20 -18.50
CA ARG A 105 -13.33 29.26 -17.22
C ARG A 105 -12.97 28.11 -16.26
N LEU A 106 -12.50 26.98 -16.80
CA LEU A 106 -12.07 25.83 -16.01
C LEU A 106 -10.77 26.14 -15.27
N THR A 107 -9.79 26.71 -15.96
CA THR A 107 -8.50 27.10 -15.40
C THR A 107 -8.69 28.07 -14.24
N GLU A 108 -9.53 29.10 -14.41
CA GLU A 108 -9.87 30.04 -13.33
C GLU A 108 -10.52 29.36 -12.12
N ASN A 109 -11.50 28.48 -12.35
CA ASN A 109 -12.16 27.73 -11.28
C ASN A 109 -11.19 26.77 -10.56
N LEU A 110 -10.27 26.13 -11.28
CA LEU A 110 -9.24 25.26 -10.70
C LEU A 110 -8.25 26.07 -9.83
N TYR A 111 -7.85 27.27 -10.28
CA TYR A 111 -7.03 28.18 -9.48
C TYR A 111 -7.70 28.56 -8.16
N GLN A 112 -9.01 28.83 -8.18
CA GLN A 112 -9.78 29.11 -6.97
C GLN A 112 -9.86 27.90 -6.00
N CYS A 113 -9.63 26.69 -6.51
CA CYS A 113 -9.63 25.46 -5.71
C CYS A 113 -8.26 25.12 -5.10
N LEU A 114 -7.17 25.78 -5.48
CA LEU A 114 -5.83 25.55 -4.90
C LEU A 114 -5.78 25.63 -3.36
N PRO A 115 -6.46 26.58 -2.69
CA PRO A 115 -6.46 26.67 -1.24
C PRO A 115 -7.09 25.46 -0.53
N ALA A 116 -7.92 24.67 -1.23
CA ALA A 116 -8.64 23.54 -0.66
C ALA A 116 -7.78 22.29 -0.42
N ARG A 117 -6.46 22.36 -0.65
CA ARG A 117 -5.48 21.26 -0.44
C ARG A 117 -5.84 19.96 -1.17
N ILE A 118 -6.41 20.08 -2.36
CA ILE A 118 -6.78 18.94 -3.21
C ILE A 118 -5.55 18.49 -4.00
N ASN A 119 -5.40 17.19 -4.21
CA ASN A 119 -4.36 16.66 -5.09
C ASN A 119 -4.82 16.74 -6.55
N PHE A 120 -4.16 17.54 -7.36
CA PHE A 120 -4.42 17.61 -8.80
C PHE A 120 -3.55 16.56 -9.50
N ILE A 121 -4.18 15.66 -10.26
CA ILE A 121 -3.48 14.69 -11.09
C ILE A 121 -3.95 14.83 -12.53
N ASP A 122 -3.01 14.65 -13.45
CA ASP A 122 -3.30 14.66 -14.87
C ASP A 122 -4.00 13.34 -15.27
N TRP A 123 -4.62 13.34 -16.46
CA TRP A 123 -5.36 12.18 -16.96
C TRP A 123 -4.47 10.94 -17.09
N VAL A 124 -3.25 11.12 -17.60
CA VAL A 124 -2.36 9.99 -17.91
C VAL A 124 -1.94 9.28 -16.63
N ARG A 125 -1.58 10.02 -15.58
CA ARG A 125 -1.24 9.46 -14.28
C ARG A 125 -2.45 8.86 -13.59
N ALA A 126 -3.63 9.44 -13.75
CA ALA A 126 -4.86 8.83 -13.26
C ALA A 126 -5.13 7.48 -13.92
N TYR A 127 -4.97 7.41 -15.25
CA TYR A 127 -5.13 6.17 -16.00
C TYR A 127 -4.11 5.10 -15.59
N GLU A 128 -2.84 5.48 -15.42
CA GLU A 128 -1.81 4.58 -14.94
C GLU A 128 -2.10 4.03 -13.54
N LEU A 129 -2.48 4.90 -12.58
CA LEU A 129 -2.76 4.50 -11.21
C LEU A 129 -4.02 3.61 -11.08
N ILE A 130 -5.06 3.91 -11.87
CA ILE A 130 -6.35 3.21 -11.77
C ILE A 130 -6.34 1.92 -12.61
N CYS A 131 -5.80 1.99 -13.83
CA CYS A 131 -5.81 0.87 -14.77
C CYS A 131 -4.56 0.00 -14.70
N GLU A 132 -3.50 0.42 -13.99
CA GLU A 132 -2.17 -0.22 -13.96
C GLU A 132 -1.59 -0.44 -15.36
N LYS A 133 -1.93 0.44 -16.30
CA LYS A 133 -1.55 0.37 -17.71
C LYS A 133 -1.14 1.74 -18.21
N LEU A 134 -0.12 1.79 -19.05
CA LEU A 134 0.18 2.98 -19.84
C LEU A 134 -0.82 3.06 -20.99
N PRO A 135 -1.50 4.21 -21.20
CA PRO A 135 -2.41 4.38 -22.32
C PRO A 135 -1.60 4.38 -23.62
N VAL A 136 -1.52 3.23 -24.28
CA VAL A 136 -0.77 3.01 -25.54
C VAL A 136 -1.26 3.90 -26.68
N THR A 137 -2.51 4.37 -26.61
CA THR A 137 -3.13 5.21 -27.63
C THR A 137 -2.51 6.62 -27.71
N PHE A 138 -1.77 7.08 -26.70
CA PHE A 138 -1.27 8.47 -26.61
C PHE A 138 0.12 8.62 -25.96
N LEU A 139 1.05 7.69 -26.19
CA LEU A 139 2.46 7.89 -25.85
C LEU A 139 3.07 8.97 -26.77
N ALA A 140 2.81 10.24 -26.46
CA ALA A 140 3.59 11.34 -27.02
C ALA A 140 5.04 11.16 -26.57
N GLN A 141 5.98 11.11 -27.51
CA GLN A 141 7.41 10.95 -27.20
C GLN A 141 7.92 12.00 -26.19
N THR A 142 7.31 13.19 -26.18
CA THR A 142 7.60 14.28 -25.24
C THR A 142 7.17 13.93 -23.80
N TRP A 143 5.93 13.48 -23.59
CA TRP A 143 5.46 13.01 -22.28
C TRP A 143 6.31 11.84 -21.76
N PHE A 144 6.70 10.92 -22.64
CA PHE A 144 7.56 9.78 -22.28
C PHE A 144 8.92 10.26 -21.75
N LEU A 145 9.54 11.25 -22.40
CA LEU A 145 10.82 11.82 -21.95
C LEU A 145 10.68 12.64 -20.66
N GLU A 146 9.55 13.31 -20.45
CA GLU A 146 9.27 14.07 -19.23
C GLU A 146 9.00 13.17 -18.01
N ASN A 147 8.27 12.07 -18.20
CA ASN A 147 7.93 11.12 -17.13
C ASN A 147 8.95 10.00 -16.92
N LEU A 148 9.93 9.84 -17.82
CA LEU A 148 11.11 8.99 -17.62
C LEU A 148 12.01 9.42 -16.44
N LYS A 149 11.70 10.54 -15.76
CA LYS A 149 12.32 10.97 -14.49
C LYS A 149 11.97 10.09 -13.29
N GLU A 150 11.54 8.85 -13.52
CA GLU A 150 11.28 7.84 -12.49
C GLU A 150 12.52 7.48 -11.64
N GLY A 151 13.72 7.81 -12.13
CA GLY A 151 14.98 7.66 -11.40
C GLY A 151 15.02 8.42 -10.06
N GLU A 152 14.30 9.54 -9.91
CA GLU A 152 14.32 10.34 -8.67
C GLU A 152 13.33 9.82 -7.61
N LYS A 153 12.14 9.37 -8.00
CA LYS A 153 11.12 8.85 -7.05
C LYS A 153 11.59 7.57 -6.35
N GLY A 154 12.31 6.71 -7.07
CA GLY A 154 12.83 5.47 -6.51
C GLY A 154 13.78 5.68 -5.33
N LEU A 155 14.56 6.78 -5.31
CA LEU A 155 15.44 7.07 -4.19
C LEU A 155 14.65 7.53 -2.95
N TYR A 156 13.69 8.44 -3.14
CA TYR A 156 12.81 8.92 -2.06
C TYR A 156 11.99 7.79 -1.45
N ASP A 157 11.37 6.93 -2.27
CA ASP A 157 10.58 5.81 -1.80
C ASP A 157 11.43 4.73 -1.12
N LYS A 158 12.66 4.48 -1.62
CA LYS A 158 13.63 3.59 -0.95
C LYS A 158 14.07 4.14 0.41
N ILE A 159 14.40 5.42 0.50
CA ILE A 159 14.78 6.06 1.76
C ILE A 159 13.63 5.96 2.76
N LYS A 160 12.41 6.30 2.34
CA LYS A 160 11.22 6.22 3.19
C LYS A 160 10.97 4.80 3.69
N ARG A 161 11.16 3.79 2.83
CA ARG A 161 11.02 2.38 3.19
C ARG A 161 12.06 1.95 4.21
N VAL A 162 13.34 2.25 3.99
CA VAL A 162 14.43 1.90 4.92
C VAL A 162 14.25 2.60 6.26
N VAL A 163 13.83 3.87 6.27
CA VAL A 163 13.57 4.61 7.50
C VAL A 163 12.39 3.99 8.27
N ASN A 164 11.28 3.66 7.59
CA ASN A 164 10.15 3.01 8.23
C ASN A 164 10.51 1.62 8.79
N ASP A 165 11.26 0.82 8.03
CA ASP A 165 11.72 -0.50 8.46
C ASP A 165 12.66 -0.40 9.67
N LEU A 166 13.54 0.60 9.71
CA LEU A 166 14.44 0.86 10.84
C LEU A 166 13.66 1.29 12.09
N ILE A 167 12.67 2.17 11.94
CA ILE A 167 11.81 2.61 13.04
C ILE A 167 11.02 1.41 13.60
N LEU A 168 10.42 0.61 12.72
CA LEU A 168 9.64 -0.57 13.12
C LEU A 168 10.52 -1.63 13.80
N ALA A 169 11.71 -1.90 13.25
CA ALA A 169 12.68 -2.81 13.84
C ALA A 169 13.12 -2.34 15.24
N THR A 170 13.38 -1.04 15.40
CA THR A 170 13.77 -0.46 16.69
C THR A 170 12.63 -0.56 17.71
N LEU A 171 11.39 -0.27 17.29
CA LEU A 171 10.21 -0.40 18.15
C LEU A 171 10.01 -1.84 18.63
N LEU A 172 10.10 -2.81 17.72
CA LEU A 172 10.01 -4.24 18.04
C LEU A 172 11.14 -4.70 18.97
N LEU A 173 12.35 -4.19 18.77
CA LEU A 173 13.49 -4.50 19.64
C LEU A 173 13.25 -3.96 21.06
N ILE A 174 12.76 -2.73 21.21
CA ILE A 174 12.42 -2.15 22.52
C ILE A 174 11.29 -2.96 23.18
N LEU A 175 10.24 -3.30 22.43
CA LEU A 175 9.10 -4.05 22.95
C LEU A 175 9.51 -5.46 23.42
N THR A 176 10.42 -6.12 22.69
CA THR A 176 10.87 -7.48 23.01
C THR A 176 12.05 -7.49 23.98
N SER A 177 12.83 -6.42 24.09
CA SER A 177 13.98 -6.26 25.00
C SER A 177 13.77 -6.82 26.41
N PRO A 178 12.67 -6.52 27.14
CA PRO A 178 12.47 -7.06 28.49
C PRO A 178 12.27 -8.59 28.54
N LEU A 179 11.90 -9.24 27.44
CA LEU A 179 11.77 -10.70 27.37
C LEU A 179 13.13 -11.40 27.26
N TRP A 180 14.14 -10.76 26.67
CA TRP A 180 15.46 -11.36 26.45
C TRP A 180 16.19 -11.73 27.76
N PRO A 181 16.25 -10.88 28.80
CA PRO A 181 16.84 -11.28 30.08
C PRO A 181 16.03 -12.38 30.78
N LEU A 182 14.70 -12.42 30.62
CA LEU A 182 13.87 -13.50 31.16
C LEU A 182 14.17 -14.84 30.49
N ILE A 183 14.35 -14.85 29.17
CA ILE A 183 14.76 -16.04 28.41
C ILE A 183 16.16 -16.47 28.83
N ALA A 184 17.11 -15.53 28.93
CA ALA A 184 18.47 -15.81 29.37
C ALA A 184 18.53 -16.42 30.78
N LEU A 185 17.72 -15.90 31.71
CA LEU A 185 17.59 -16.43 33.06
C LEU A 185 16.98 -17.85 33.04
N SER A 186 15.95 -18.06 32.24
CA SER A 186 15.27 -19.36 32.10
C SER A 186 16.21 -20.45 31.57
N ILE A 187 17.06 -20.13 30.59
CA ILE A 187 18.08 -21.06 30.08
C ILE A 187 19.08 -21.44 31.19
N LYS A 188 19.50 -20.45 31.98
CA LYS A 188 20.50 -20.66 33.04
C LYS A 188 19.96 -21.45 34.24
N LEU A 189 18.67 -21.33 34.53
CA LEU A 189 17.99 -22.11 35.58
C LEU A 189 17.58 -23.52 35.11
N GLY A 190 17.35 -23.72 33.81
CA GLY A 190 17.01 -25.01 33.21
C GLY A 190 18.23 -25.92 33.03
N ASP A 191 18.96 -25.72 31.93
CA ASP A 191 20.10 -26.57 31.55
C ASP A 191 21.47 -25.94 31.88
N GLY A 192 21.51 -24.66 32.27
CA GLY A 192 22.76 -23.94 32.54
C GLY A 192 23.61 -23.66 31.28
N GLY A 193 23.07 -23.92 30.09
CA GLY A 193 23.74 -23.76 28.80
C GLY A 193 24.06 -22.30 28.44
N PRO A 194 24.94 -22.07 27.46
CA PRO A 194 25.30 -20.73 27.01
C PRO A 194 24.12 -20.03 26.32
N VAL A 195 23.83 -18.79 26.72
CA VAL A 195 22.76 -17.95 26.13
C VAL A 195 23.03 -17.60 24.67
N PHE A 196 24.30 -17.43 24.29
CA PHE A 196 24.71 -17.19 22.91
C PHE A 196 25.38 -18.44 22.33
N TYR A 197 24.72 -19.09 21.39
CA TYR A 197 25.28 -20.21 20.65
C TYR A 197 26.25 -19.69 19.58
N ARG A 198 27.50 -20.13 19.64
CA ARG A 198 28.46 -19.98 18.55
C ARG A 198 28.55 -21.31 17.80
N GLN A 199 28.20 -21.30 16.52
CA GLN A 199 28.38 -22.47 15.67
C GLN A 199 29.87 -22.57 15.30
N ARG A 200 30.53 -23.67 15.68
CA ARG A 200 31.86 -24.01 15.15
C ARG A 200 31.67 -24.50 13.72
N ALA A 201 32.24 -23.79 12.75
CA ALA A 201 32.39 -24.34 11.41
C ALA A 201 33.32 -25.55 11.51
N ASN A 202 32.83 -26.73 11.14
CA ASN A 202 33.65 -27.92 11.00
C ASN A 202 34.64 -27.70 9.86
N SER A 203 35.84 -27.19 10.16
CA SER A 203 36.99 -27.33 9.26
C SER A 203 37.50 -28.75 9.41
N GLY A 204 36.96 -29.66 8.61
CA GLY A 204 37.53 -30.99 8.45
C GLY A 204 38.90 -30.88 7.77
N LEU A 205 39.94 -31.14 8.55
CA LEU A 205 41.24 -31.66 8.11
C LEU A 205 41.54 -32.88 8.99
#